data_AF-A0A438XP68-F1
#
_entry.id   AF-A0A438XP68-F1
#
_cell.length_a   1.000
_cell.length_b   1.000
_cell.length_c   1.000
_cell.angle_alpha   90.00
_cell.angle_beta   90.00
_cell.angle_gamma   90.00
#
_symmetry.space_group_name_H-M   'P 1'
#
loop_
_entity.id
_entity.type
_entity.pdbx_description
1 polymer ?
#
loop_
_entity_poly.entity_id
_entity_poly.type
_entity_poly.pdbx_seq_one_letter_code
_entity_poly.pdbx_strand_id
1 'polypeptide(L)'
;MPTIVVFTNTQTEAGDAFVKKTKEIIDEEWGFKGFVRAYVRVNSVAFSFRGLKVPVEGLEELVDETKKYLSDAEKNKRRHFLSIQKANIQKRKQAMIENCKTIIHVASGAAGAAGLIPIPFSDAFAIAPIQAGMIYKMNDAFGIDLDKSVGASLITGLLGVTAVAQVGRTLVNGFLKFIPVVGSVAGGATAVIITEGIGFAYLKVLEKCFNDETGEVNLPDEVGMITSLFKENYLNLDTIKKLTQ
;
A
#
# COMPACT_ATOMS: atom_id res chain seq x y z
N MET A 1 -0.09 -23.01 23.47
CA MET A 1 0.90 -22.44 24.41
C MET A 1 2.18 -23.27 24.25
N PRO A 2 3.37 -22.68 24.04
CA PRO A 2 4.60 -23.46 23.94
C PRO A 2 4.95 -24.06 25.32
N THR A 3 5.22 -25.36 25.38
CA THR A 3 5.51 -26.10 26.62
C THR A 3 6.91 -26.71 26.56
N ILE A 4 7.73 -26.47 27.59
CA ILE A 4 9.02 -27.16 27.80
C ILE A 4 8.82 -28.17 28.92
N VAL A 5 9.15 -29.44 28.66
CA VAL A 5 9.11 -30.50 29.68
C VAL A 5 10.47 -30.59 30.34
N VAL A 6 10.51 -30.41 31.66
CA VAL A 6 11.74 -30.41 32.45
C VAL A 6 11.87 -31.71 33.23
N PHE A 7 12.95 -32.43 32.98
CA PHE A 7 13.31 -33.64 33.73
C PHE A 7 14.30 -33.30 34.83
N THR A 8 13.87 -33.43 36.08
CA THR A 8 14.73 -33.21 37.25
C THR A 8 15.16 -34.53 37.85
N ASN A 9 16.38 -34.59 38.41
CA ASN A 9 16.89 -35.75 39.16
C ASN A 9 16.99 -37.06 38.35
N THR A 10 17.46 -37.01 37.09
CA THR A 10 17.55 -38.18 36.19
C THR A 10 18.99 -38.58 35.81
N GLN A 11 19.96 -38.44 36.72
CA GLN A 11 21.40 -38.40 36.40
C GLN A 11 22.13 -39.75 36.43
N THR A 12 21.42 -40.87 36.42
CA THR A 12 21.99 -42.23 36.41
C THR A 12 21.59 -42.97 35.15
N GLU A 13 22.25 -44.09 34.81
CA GLU A 13 21.94 -44.93 33.64
C GLU A 13 20.44 -45.35 33.57
N ALA A 14 19.80 -45.53 34.73
CA ALA A 14 18.35 -45.77 34.82
C ALA A 14 17.50 -44.54 34.44
N GLY A 15 18.03 -43.35 34.69
CA GLY A 15 17.42 -42.07 34.31
C GLY A 15 17.40 -41.83 32.80
N ASP A 16 18.37 -42.37 32.05
CA ASP A 16 18.40 -42.27 30.58
C ASP A 16 17.29 -43.08 29.93
N ALA A 17 17.12 -44.33 30.37
CA ALA A 17 16.01 -45.17 29.94
C ALA A 17 14.66 -44.54 30.31
N PHE A 18 14.55 -43.97 31.51
CA PHE A 18 13.35 -43.26 31.97
C PHE A 18 13.03 -42.04 31.09
N VAL A 19 14.00 -41.16 30.84
CA VAL A 19 13.79 -39.95 30.02
C VAL A 19 13.47 -40.31 28.59
N LYS A 20 14.15 -41.29 28.00
CA LYS A 20 13.87 -41.75 26.64
C LYS A 20 12.44 -42.28 26.52
N LYS A 21 12.04 -43.18 27.42
CA LYS A 21 10.69 -43.76 27.39
C LYS A 21 9.60 -42.73 27.69
N THR A 22 9.88 -41.76 28.56
CA THR A 22 8.95 -40.67 28.85
C THR A 22 8.80 -39.73 27.66
N LYS A 23 9.88 -39.42 26.93
CA LYS A 23 9.80 -38.67 25.66
C LYS A 23 8.94 -39.39 24.64
N GLU A 24 9.16 -40.69 24.45
CA GLU A 24 8.36 -41.53 23.53
C GLU A 24 6.86 -41.46 23.86
N ILE A 25 6.50 -41.65 25.14
CA ILE A 25 5.09 -41.59 25.59
C ILE A 25 4.50 -40.19 25.39
N ILE A 26 5.24 -39.14 25.80
CA ILE A 26 4.74 -37.76 25.66
C ILE A 26 4.61 -37.38 24.19
N ASP A 27 5.53 -37.79 23.31
CA ASP A 27 5.43 -37.50 21.89
C ASP A 27 4.27 -38.27 21.23
N GLU A 28 3.99 -39.50 21.66
CA GLU A 28 2.85 -40.30 21.18
C GLU A 28 1.50 -39.74 21.62
N GLU A 29 1.36 -39.39 22.90
CA GLU A 29 0.09 -38.90 23.47
C GLU A 29 -0.13 -37.39 23.26
N TRP A 30 0.93 -36.59 23.37
CA TRP A 30 0.90 -35.12 23.46
C TRP A 30 1.76 -34.41 22.42
N GLY A 31 2.53 -35.14 21.60
CA GLY A 31 3.39 -34.57 20.55
C GLY A 31 2.60 -34.03 19.35
N PHE A 32 1.31 -34.35 19.23
CA PHE A 32 0.45 -33.82 18.17
C PHE A 32 0.44 -32.28 18.17
N LYS A 33 0.74 -31.70 17.00
CA LYS A 33 0.71 -30.25 16.70
C LYS A 33 1.79 -29.39 17.40
N GLY A 34 2.85 -29.99 17.96
CA GLY A 34 3.96 -29.23 18.55
C GLY A 34 3.56 -28.47 19.82
N PHE A 35 2.76 -29.13 20.68
CA PHE A 35 2.42 -28.66 22.02
C PHE A 35 3.67 -28.68 22.92
N VAL A 36 4.35 -29.82 22.98
CA VAL A 36 5.68 -29.92 23.57
C VAL A 36 6.72 -29.46 22.56
N ARG A 37 7.58 -28.54 22.99
CA ARG A 37 8.51 -27.81 22.11
C ARG A 37 9.96 -28.18 22.37
N ALA A 38 10.29 -28.49 23.62
CA ALA A 38 11.60 -28.93 24.04
C ALA A 38 11.51 -29.81 25.28
N TYR A 39 12.52 -30.66 25.44
CA TYR A 39 12.73 -31.47 26.62
C TYR A 39 14.10 -31.14 27.20
N VAL A 40 14.15 -30.60 28.41
CA VAL A 40 15.40 -30.18 29.05
C VAL A 40 15.60 -30.97 30.33
N ARG A 41 16.83 -31.41 30.57
CA ARG A 41 17.22 -32.03 31.84
C ARG A 41 17.86 -30.97 32.73
N VAL A 42 17.48 -30.92 34.00
CA VAL A 42 18.03 -29.94 34.93
C VAL A 42 18.38 -30.61 36.25
N ASN A 43 19.58 -30.29 36.74
CA ASN A 43 19.94 -30.48 38.13
C ASN A 43 20.24 -29.11 38.77
N SER A 44 19.37 -28.65 39.66
CA SER A 44 19.48 -27.31 40.24
C SER A 44 20.42 -27.21 41.45
N VAL A 45 20.76 -28.35 42.06
CA VAL A 45 21.58 -28.40 43.28
C VAL A 45 22.61 -29.52 43.15
N ALA A 46 23.86 -29.23 43.50
CA ALA A 46 24.88 -30.27 43.59
C ALA A 46 24.54 -31.20 44.77
N PHE A 47 24.46 -32.50 44.52
CA PHE A 47 24.21 -33.49 45.57
C PHE A 47 25.19 -34.65 45.50
N SER A 48 25.42 -35.30 46.63
CA SER A 48 26.29 -36.48 46.70
C SER A 48 25.44 -37.74 46.74
N PHE A 49 25.75 -38.69 45.87
CA PHE A 49 25.11 -40.00 45.85
C PHE A 49 26.19 -41.08 45.85
N ARG A 50 26.18 -41.94 46.89
CA ARG A 50 27.17 -43.01 47.07
C ARG A 50 28.64 -42.55 46.97
N GLY A 51 28.94 -41.35 47.46
CA GLY A 51 30.30 -40.77 47.46
C GLY A 51 30.70 -40.05 46.16
N LEU A 52 29.90 -40.12 45.09
CA LEU A 52 30.09 -39.35 43.86
C LEU A 52 29.38 -38.00 43.98
N LYS A 53 30.06 -36.91 43.60
CA LYS A 53 29.46 -35.56 43.53
C LYS A 53 28.84 -35.35 42.15
N VAL A 54 27.56 -35.05 42.13
CA VAL A 54 26.85 -34.73 40.90
C VAL A 54 26.71 -33.20 40.80
N PRO A 55 27.23 -32.55 39.74
CA PRO A 55 27.24 -31.09 39.61
C PRO A 55 25.86 -30.54 39.20
N VAL A 56 25.70 -29.22 39.33
CA VAL A 56 24.57 -28.48 38.75
C VAL A 56 24.72 -28.51 37.23
N GLU A 57 23.64 -28.82 36.50
CA GLU A 57 23.67 -28.98 35.04
C GLU A 57 22.31 -28.61 34.41
N GLY A 58 22.33 -28.12 33.17
CA GLY A 58 21.13 -27.95 32.33
C GLY A 58 20.23 -26.75 32.61
N LEU A 59 20.52 -25.95 33.65
CA LEU A 59 19.77 -24.72 33.93
C LEU A 59 19.94 -23.67 32.82
N GLU A 60 21.15 -23.51 32.29
CA GLU A 60 21.42 -22.59 31.18
C GLU A 60 20.63 -22.99 29.93
N GLU A 61 20.61 -24.28 29.59
CA GLU A 61 19.82 -24.82 28.48
C GLU A 61 18.32 -24.53 28.66
N LEU A 62 17.77 -24.71 29.87
CA LEU A 62 16.37 -24.40 30.15
C LEU A 62 16.06 -22.91 29.97
N VAL A 63 16.95 -22.04 30.46
CA VAL A 63 16.80 -20.59 30.34
C VAL A 63 16.87 -20.16 28.87
N ASP A 64 17.81 -20.69 28.11
CA ASP A 64 17.98 -20.34 26.70
C ASP A 64 16.80 -20.83 25.86
N GLU A 65 16.29 -22.03 26.13
CA GLU A 65 15.15 -22.57 25.38
C GLU A 65 13.83 -21.89 25.77
N THR A 66 13.72 -21.41 27.02
CA THR A 66 12.63 -20.51 27.44
C THR A 66 12.70 -19.16 26.72
N LYS A 67 13.88 -18.53 26.65
CA LYS A 67 14.08 -17.23 25.95
C LYS A 67 13.70 -17.32 24.48
N LYS A 68 14.04 -18.42 23.80
CA LYS A 68 13.71 -18.64 22.39
C LYS A 68 12.20 -18.53 22.15
N TYR A 69 11.40 -19.29 22.88
CA TYR A 69 9.94 -19.27 22.69
C TYR A 69 9.27 -17.98 23.15
N LEU A 70 9.82 -17.31 24.18
CA LEU A 70 9.36 -15.99 24.57
C LEU A 70 9.57 -14.98 23.42
N SER A 71 10.78 -14.97 22.85
CA SER A 71 11.12 -14.09 21.72
C SER A 71 10.23 -14.37 20.50
N ASP A 72 9.92 -15.63 20.22
CA ASP A 72 9.07 -16.02 19.10
C ASP A 72 7.61 -15.60 19.31
N ALA A 73 7.09 -15.74 20.54
CA ALA A 73 5.74 -15.30 20.87
C ALA A 73 5.59 -13.77 20.72
N GLU A 74 6.58 -13.00 21.19
CA GLU A 74 6.63 -11.55 21.01
C GLU A 74 6.72 -11.15 19.54
N LYS A 75 7.63 -11.77 18.77
CA LYS A 75 7.76 -11.58 17.32
C LYS A 75 6.45 -11.88 16.61
N ASN A 76 5.74 -12.94 16.97
CA ASN A 76 4.48 -13.34 16.35
C ASN A 76 3.36 -12.32 16.61
N LYS A 77 3.21 -11.86 17.86
CA LYS A 77 2.25 -10.80 18.20
C LYS A 77 2.54 -9.52 17.44
N ARG A 78 3.82 -9.10 17.41
CA ARG A 78 4.28 -7.92 16.66
C ARG A 78 3.98 -8.05 15.17
N ARG A 79 4.31 -9.20 14.56
CA ARG A 79 4.00 -9.46 13.13
C ARG A 79 2.50 -9.38 12.85
N HIS A 80 1.67 -9.97 13.69
CA HIS A 80 0.22 -9.94 13.51
C HIS A 80 -0.34 -8.51 13.61
N PHE A 81 0.08 -7.77 14.63
CA PHE A 81 -0.28 -6.35 14.79
C PHE A 81 0.13 -5.51 13.58
N LEU A 82 1.37 -5.67 13.09
CA LEU A 82 1.84 -5.01 11.88
C LEU A 82 1.05 -5.41 10.63
N SER A 83 0.66 -6.68 10.50
CA SER A 83 -0.15 -7.13 9.35
C SER A 83 -1.56 -6.50 9.36
N ILE A 84 -2.16 -6.32 10.54
CA ILE A 84 -3.45 -5.63 10.68
C ILE A 84 -3.31 -4.15 10.32
N GLN A 85 -2.25 -3.49 10.79
CA GLN A 85 -1.99 -2.09 10.42
C GLN A 85 -1.80 -1.93 8.92
N LYS A 86 -0.99 -2.79 8.29
CA LYS A 86 -0.81 -2.80 6.83
C LYS A 86 -2.14 -3.03 6.10
N ALA A 87 -2.97 -3.96 6.56
CA ALA A 87 -4.29 -4.21 5.96
C ALA A 87 -5.21 -2.98 6.08
N ASN A 88 -5.17 -2.25 7.19
CA ASN A 88 -5.92 -1.01 7.36
C ASN A 88 -5.42 0.11 6.43
N ILE A 89 -4.10 0.26 6.27
CA ILE A 89 -3.50 1.22 5.33
C ILE A 89 -3.95 0.91 3.89
N GLN A 90 -3.93 -0.37 3.49
CA GLN A 90 -4.39 -0.78 2.16
C GLN A 90 -5.88 -0.48 1.94
N LYS A 91 -6.73 -0.75 2.95
CA LYS A 91 -8.16 -0.39 2.88
C LYS A 91 -8.35 1.12 2.73
N ARG A 92 -7.59 1.93 3.48
CA ARG A 92 -7.64 3.40 3.38
C ARG A 92 -7.20 3.87 1.99
N LYS A 93 -6.08 3.33 1.47
CA LYS A 93 -5.59 3.60 0.11
C LYS A 93 -6.66 3.32 -0.93
N GLN A 94 -7.34 2.17 -0.84
CA GLN A 94 -8.42 1.85 -1.77
C GLN A 94 -9.58 2.84 -1.69
N ALA A 95 -9.98 3.25 -0.49
CA ALA A 95 -11.03 4.26 -0.31
C ALA A 95 -10.64 5.62 -0.93
N MET A 96 -9.37 6.05 -0.75
CA MET A 96 -8.84 7.27 -1.37
C MET A 96 -8.86 7.18 -2.90
N ILE A 97 -8.49 6.03 -3.46
CA ILE A 97 -8.54 5.76 -4.91
C ILE A 97 -9.98 5.86 -5.43
N GLU A 98 -10.95 5.20 -4.78
CA GLU A 98 -12.36 5.25 -5.21
C GLU A 98 -12.97 6.66 -5.10
N ASN A 99 -12.61 7.41 -4.05
CA ASN A 99 -12.99 8.81 -3.92
C ASN A 99 -12.44 9.65 -5.08
N CYS A 100 -11.17 9.45 -5.45
CA CYS A 100 -10.57 10.13 -6.59
C CYS A 100 -11.25 9.76 -7.92
N LYS A 101 -11.55 8.48 -8.15
CA LYS A 101 -12.31 8.07 -9.36
C LYS A 101 -13.65 8.78 -9.45
N THR A 102 -14.36 8.92 -8.33
CA THR A 102 -15.62 9.66 -8.27
C THR A 102 -15.42 11.13 -8.64
N ILE A 103 -14.40 11.79 -8.07
CA ILE A 103 -14.04 13.17 -8.39
C ILE A 103 -13.73 13.33 -9.89
N ILE A 104 -12.98 12.38 -10.47
CA ILE A 104 -12.60 12.37 -11.88
C ILE A 104 -13.83 12.28 -12.79
N HIS A 105 -14.74 11.32 -12.54
CA HIS A 105 -15.93 11.15 -13.37
C HIS A 105 -16.87 12.35 -13.28
N VAL A 106 -17.05 12.92 -12.08
CA VAL A 106 -17.87 14.14 -11.88
C VAL A 106 -17.27 15.33 -12.64
N ALA A 107 -15.97 15.56 -12.50
CA ALA A 107 -15.28 16.63 -13.22
C ALA A 107 -15.32 16.42 -14.74
N SER A 108 -15.20 15.17 -15.20
CA SER A 108 -15.26 14.82 -16.62
C SER A 108 -16.65 15.04 -17.20
N GLY A 109 -17.71 14.69 -16.47
CA GLY A 109 -19.08 15.00 -16.86
C GLY A 109 -19.33 16.51 -16.95
N ALA A 110 -18.85 17.28 -15.97
CA ALA A 110 -18.95 18.74 -15.98
C ALA A 110 -18.16 19.37 -17.15
N ALA A 111 -16.95 18.87 -17.43
CA ALA A 111 -16.16 19.30 -18.57
C ALA A 111 -16.83 18.93 -19.90
N GLY A 112 -17.44 17.74 -19.99
CA GLY A 112 -18.25 17.33 -21.12
C GLY A 112 -19.40 18.28 -21.41
N ALA A 113 -20.14 18.67 -20.37
CA ALA A 113 -21.22 19.66 -20.50
C ALA A 113 -20.70 21.02 -20.98
N ALA A 114 -19.56 21.49 -20.46
CA ALA A 114 -18.91 22.71 -20.94
C ALA A 114 -18.42 22.59 -22.40
N GLY A 115 -17.98 21.40 -22.82
CA GLY A 115 -17.55 21.10 -24.19
C GLY A 115 -18.67 21.09 -25.23
N LEU A 116 -19.94 20.96 -24.81
CA LEU A 116 -21.11 21.05 -25.69
C LEU A 116 -21.37 22.49 -26.19
N ILE A 117 -20.77 23.50 -25.56
CA ILE A 117 -20.94 24.90 -25.93
C ILE A 117 -20.37 25.12 -27.35
N PRO A 118 -21.20 25.55 -28.33
CA PRO A 118 -20.81 25.73 -29.73
C PRO A 118 -20.05 27.04 -29.96
N ILE A 119 -19.07 27.32 -29.09
CA ILE A 119 -18.15 28.44 -29.25
C ILE A 119 -16.76 27.84 -29.44
N PRO A 120 -16.14 28.00 -30.62
CA PRO A 120 -14.82 27.44 -30.89
C PRO A 120 -13.80 28.04 -29.93
N PHE A 121 -12.91 27.20 -29.39
CA PHE A 121 -11.82 27.56 -28.47
C PHE A 121 -12.22 28.15 -27.10
N SER A 122 -13.48 28.53 -26.89
CA SER A 122 -13.91 29.18 -25.64
C SER A 122 -14.24 28.21 -24.51
N ASP A 123 -14.49 26.93 -24.81
CA ASP A 123 -14.75 25.89 -23.82
C ASP A 123 -13.52 25.61 -22.94
N ALA A 124 -12.32 25.86 -23.44
CA ALA A 124 -11.08 25.75 -22.65
C ALA A 124 -11.10 26.64 -21.39
N PHE A 125 -11.69 27.85 -21.47
CA PHE A 125 -11.80 28.75 -20.33
C PHE A 125 -12.78 28.24 -19.26
N ALA A 126 -13.80 27.48 -19.66
CA ALA A 126 -14.75 26.86 -18.72
C ALA A 126 -14.23 25.52 -18.16
N ILE A 127 -13.47 24.76 -18.96
CA ILE A 127 -12.95 23.44 -18.60
C ILE A 127 -11.73 23.53 -17.67
N ALA A 128 -10.84 24.51 -17.85
CA ALA A 128 -9.62 24.62 -17.04
C ALA A 128 -9.90 24.76 -15.53
N PRO A 129 -10.86 25.59 -15.07
CA PRO A 129 -11.23 25.64 -13.65
C PRO A 129 -11.80 24.31 -13.12
N ILE A 130 -12.54 23.56 -13.93
CA ILE A 130 -13.08 22.25 -13.55
C ILE A 130 -11.93 21.26 -13.32
N GLN A 131 -10.94 21.23 -14.22
CA GLN A 131 -9.77 20.36 -14.11
C GLN A 131 -8.85 20.78 -12.94
N ALA A 132 -8.66 22.07 -12.71
CA ALA A 132 -7.92 22.58 -11.55
C ALA A 132 -8.59 22.18 -10.23
N GLY A 133 -9.92 22.34 -10.14
CA GLY A 133 -10.69 21.93 -8.97
C GLY A 133 -10.68 20.42 -8.75
N MET A 134 -10.65 19.62 -9.84
CA MET A 134 -10.49 18.17 -9.78
C MET A 134 -9.15 17.79 -9.13
N ILE A 135 -8.02 18.35 -9.61
CA ILE A 135 -6.68 18.07 -9.07
C ILE A 135 -6.62 18.46 -7.59
N TYR A 136 -7.17 19.63 -7.22
CA TYR A 136 -7.21 20.08 -5.83
C TYR A 136 -7.97 19.10 -4.92
N LYS A 137 -9.17 18.65 -5.34
CA LYS A 137 -9.96 17.68 -4.57
C LYS A 137 -9.29 16.30 -4.49
N MET A 138 -8.53 15.90 -5.50
CA MET A 138 -7.76 14.65 -5.44
C MET A 138 -6.63 14.72 -4.40
N ASN A 139 -5.96 15.87 -4.29
CA ASN A 139 -4.94 16.08 -3.25
C ASN A 139 -5.54 16.01 -1.85
N ASP A 140 -6.66 16.70 -1.64
CA ASP A 140 -7.41 16.64 -0.39
C ASP A 140 -7.85 15.20 -0.05
N ALA A 141 -8.37 14.46 -1.03
CA ALA A 141 -8.78 13.06 -0.84
C ALA A 141 -7.62 12.13 -0.44
N PHE A 142 -6.38 12.44 -0.86
CA PHE A 142 -5.17 11.72 -0.46
C PHE A 142 -4.49 12.31 0.79
N GLY A 143 -5.07 13.35 1.39
CA GLY A 143 -4.53 14.00 2.59
C GLY A 143 -3.24 14.77 2.33
N ILE A 144 -3.05 15.27 1.11
CA ILE A 144 -1.86 16.03 0.74
C ILE A 144 -2.08 17.50 1.09
N ASP A 145 -1.36 17.95 2.11
CA ASP A 145 -1.33 19.36 2.49
C ASP A 145 -0.28 20.09 1.65
N LEU A 146 -0.74 20.84 0.65
CA LEU A 146 0.13 21.67 -0.19
C LEU A 146 -0.10 23.14 0.14
N ASP A 147 0.99 23.85 0.37
CA ASP A 147 0.97 25.31 0.37
C ASP A 147 0.33 25.84 -0.92
N LYS A 148 -0.44 26.93 -0.81
CA LYS A 148 -1.20 27.49 -1.93
C LYS A 148 -0.36 27.73 -3.18
N SER A 149 0.88 28.20 -3.03
CA SER A 149 1.81 28.44 -4.14
C SER A 149 2.28 27.14 -4.79
N VAL A 150 2.61 26.13 -3.99
CA VAL A 150 3.05 24.81 -4.48
C VAL A 150 1.89 24.09 -5.17
N GLY A 151 0.70 24.11 -4.57
CA GLY A 151 -0.52 23.56 -5.17
C GLY A 151 -0.86 24.23 -6.50
N ALA A 152 -0.79 25.56 -6.57
CA ALA A 152 -1.02 26.30 -7.82
C ALA A 152 0.04 25.96 -8.89
N SER A 153 1.32 25.86 -8.51
CA SER A 153 2.41 25.48 -9.41
C SER A 153 2.24 24.05 -9.93
N LEU A 154 1.81 23.12 -9.07
CA LEU A 154 1.54 21.75 -9.45
C LEU A 154 0.37 21.67 -10.44
N ILE A 155 -0.77 22.29 -10.12
CA ILE A 155 -1.93 22.35 -11.02
C ILE A 155 -1.51 22.95 -12.38
N THR A 156 -0.78 24.06 -12.36
CA THR A 156 -0.28 24.71 -13.58
C THR A 156 0.65 23.80 -14.38
N GLY A 157 1.56 23.10 -13.70
CA GLY A 157 2.49 22.16 -14.33
C GLY A 157 1.77 20.99 -14.99
N LEU A 158 0.82 20.36 -14.29
CA LEU A 158 0.06 19.23 -14.82
C LEU A 158 -0.79 19.64 -16.03
N LEU A 159 -1.53 20.76 -15.93
CA LEU A 159 -2.35 21.27 -17.03
C LEU A 159 -1.48 21.74 -18.21
N GLY A 160 -0.33 22.36 -17.94
CA GLY A 160 0.63 22.78 -18.96
C GLY A 160 1.16 21.62 -19.80
N VAL A 161 1.50 20.48 -19.18
CA VAL A 161 1.91 19.26 -19.89
C VAL A 161 0.82 18.80 -20.86
N THR A 162 -0.44 18.83 -20.44
CA THR A 162 -1.56 18.38 -21.28
C THR A 162 -1.90 19.34 -22.40
N ALA A 163 -1.77 20.65 -22.18
CA ALA A 163 -2.00 21.66 -23.20
C ALA A 163 -1.07 21.45 -24.41
N VAL A 164 0.21 21.19 -24.16
CA VAL A 164 1.20 20.90 -25.22
C VAL A 164 0.84 19.61 -25.97
N ALA A 165 0.40 18.57 -25.25
CA ALA A 165 0.03 17.29 -25.86
C ALA A 165 -1.25 17.34 -26.72
N GLN A 166 -2.08 18.38 -26.57
CA GLN A 166 -3.42 18.45 -27.16
C GLN A 166 -3.56 19.50 -28.27
N VAL A 167 -2.48 20.19 -28.66
CA VAL A 167 -2.52 21.27 -29.67
C VAL A 167 -3.22 20.83 -30.96
N GLY A 168 -2.88 19.66 -31.50
CA GLY A 168 -3.50 19.15 -32.73
C GLY A 168 -5.00 18.83 -32.59
N ARG A 169 -5.41 18.20 -31.48
CA ARG A 169 -6.83 17.84 -31.22
C ARG A 169 -7.69 19.08 -31.01
N THR A 170 -7.15 20.10 -30.33
CA THR A 170 -7.85 21.36 -30.07
C THR A 170 -8.15 22.12 -31.36
N LEU A 171 -7.21 22.12 -32.32
CA LEU A 171 -7.44 22.73 -33.63
C LEU A 171 -8.57 22.02 -34.39
N VAL A 172 -8.52 20.69 -34.50
CA VAL A 172 -9.56 19.90 -35.19
C VAL A 172 -10.93 20.10 -34.56
N ASN A 173 -11.01 20.07 -33.23
CA ASN A 173 -12.28 20.29 -32.52
C ASN A 173 -12.77 21.72 -32.65
N GLY A 174 -11.87 22.70 -32.63
CA GLY A 174 -12.20 24.11 -32.90
C GLY A 174 -12.85 24.30 -34.27
N PHE A 175 -12.36 23.58 -35.30
CA PHE A 175 -12.99 23.60 -36.63
C PHE A 175 -14.30 22.83 -36.70
N LEU A 176 -14.41 21.67 -36.04
CA LEU A 176 -15.66 20.90 -36.02
C LEU A 176 -16.81 21.66 -35.36
N LYS A 177 -16.52 22.54 -34.39
CA LYS A 177 -17.51 23.41 -33.74
C LYS A 177 -18.21 24.41 -34.67
N PHE A 178 -17.73 24.62 -35.91
CA PHE A 178 -18.46 25.37 -36.92
C PHE A 178 -19.65 24.63 -37.52
N ILE A 179 -19.77 23.32 -37.29
CA ILE A 179 -20.92 22.51 -37.68
C ILE A 179 -21.80 22.33 -36.43
N PRO A 180 -22.94 23.04 -36.33
CA PRO A 180 -23.84 22.93 -35.18
C PRO A 180 -24.25 21.46 -34.97
N VAL A 181 -24.50 21.08 -33.71
CA VAL A 181 -24.82 19.70 -33.28
C VAL A 181 -23.62 18.74 -33.36
N VAL A 182 -23.02 18.53 -34.54
CA VAL A 182 -21.89 17.58 -34.71
C VAL A 182 -20.66 18.06 -33.94
N GLY A 183 -20.32 19.34 -34.07
CA GLY A 183 -19.19 19.95 -33.37
C GLY A 183 -19.38 20.01 -31.85
N SER A 184 -20.61 20.21 -31.38
CA SER A 184 -20.93 20.21 -29.95
C SER A 184 -20.79 18.81 -29.34
N VAL A 185 -21.35 17.78 -29.98
CA VAL A 185 -21.25 16.39 -29.48
C VAL A 185 -19.79 15.93 -29.45
N ALA A 186 -19.03 16.20 -30.53
CA ALA A 186 -17.61 15.87 -30.59
C ALA A 186 -16.79 16.64 -29.55
N GLY A 187 -17.11 17.92 -29.32
CA GLY A 187 -16.48 18.77 -28.30
C GLY A 187 -16.71 18.23 -26.89
N GLY A 188 -17.96 17.90 -26.54
CA GLY A 188 -18.29 17.32 -25.23
C GLY A 188 -17.61 15.99 -24.98
N ALA A 189 -17.65 15.06 -25.95
CA ALA A 189 -16.98 13.76 -25.84
C ALA A 189 -15.46 13.92 -25.66
N THR A 190 -14.83 14.83 -26.39
CA THR A 190 -13.39 15.09 -26.26
C THR A 190 -13.05 15.66 -24.88
N ALA A 191 -13.86 16.60 -24.36
CA ALA A 191 -13.66 17.18 -23.05
C ALA A 191 -13.74 16.14 -21.92
N VAL A 192 -14.67 15.17 -22.01
CA VAL A 192 -14.76 14.01 -21.08
C VAL A 192 -13.47 13.20 -21.15
N ILE A 193 -13.06 12.77 -22.35
CA ILE A 193 -11.89 11.89 -22.54
C ILE A 193 -10.61 12.53 -22.01
N ILE A 194 -10.41 13.82 -22.30
CA ILE A 194 -9.25 14.58 -21.84
C ILE A 194 -9.24 14.70 -20.32
N THR A 195 -10.37 15.07 -19.73
CA THR A 195 -10.47 15.29 -18.28
C THR A 195 -10.28 13.98 -17.51
N GLU A 196 -10.86 12.88 -18.00
CA GLU A 196 -10.58 11.54 -17.45
C GLU A 196 -9.10 11.17 -17.59
N GLY A 197 -8.50 11.43 -18.76
CA GLY A 197 -7.08 11.15 -18.99
C GLY A 197 -6.18 11.88 -17.99
N ILE A 198 -6.43 13.16 -17.74
CA ILE A 198 -5.71 13.97 -16.74
C ILE A 198 -5.93 13.38 -15.35
N GLY A 199 -7.18 13.12 -14.98
CA GLY A 199 -7.54 12.58 -13.68
C GLY A 199 -6.86 11.25 -13.38
N PHE A 200 -6.99 10.27 -14.28
CA PHE A 200 -6.40 8.95 -14.09
C PHE A 200 -4.87 8.95 -14.16
N ALA A 201 -4.27 9.79 -15.00
CA ALA A 201 -2.81 9.95 -15.03
C ALA A 201 -2.30 10.51 -13.70
N TYR A 202 -2.99 11.51 -13.13
CA TYR A 202 -2.59 12.08 -11.84
C TYR A 202 -2.84 11.10 -10.69
N LEU A 203 -3.96 10.36 -10.71
CA LEU A 203 -4.23 9.30 -9.74
C LEU A 203 -3.10 8.25 -9.71
N LYS A 204 -2.54 7.88 -10.87
CA LYS A 204 -1.39 6.98 -10.94
C LYS A 204 -0.13 7.56 -10.31
N VAL A 205 0.09 8.88 -10.40
CA VAL A 205 1.18 9.55 -9.69
C VAL A 205 0.95 9.46 -8.17
N LEU A 206 -0.27 9.76 -7.70
CA LEU A 206 -0.63 9.67 -6.28
C LEU A 206 -0.46 8.24 -5.74
N GLU A 207 -0.89 7.22 -6.49
CA GLU A 207 -0.69 5.81 -6.15
C GLU A 207 0.80 5.44 -6.05
N LYS A 208 1.64 5.95 -6.97
CA LYS A 208 3.09 5.67 -7.01
C LYS A 208 3.84 6.36 -5.86
N CYS A 209 3.36 7.52 -5.42
CA CYS A 209 3.92 8.28 -4.31
C CYS A 209 3.35 7.86 -2.94
N PHE A 210 2.35 6.98 -2.89
CA PHE A 210 1.76 6.50 -1.65
C PHE A 210 2.70 5.52 -0.93
N ASN A 211 3.00 5.80 0.34
CA ASN A 211 3.80 4.94 1.19
C ASN A 211 2.90 3.91 1.89
N ASP A 212 3.05 2.63 1.53
CA ASP A 212 2.24 1.54 2.09
C ASP A 212 2.56 1.19 3.57
N GLU A 213 3.59 1.80 4.15
CA GLU A 213 3.98 1.64 5.56
C GLU A 213 3.43 2.76 6.47
N THR A 214 3.44 4.01 6.01
CA THR A 214 2.90 5.17 6.76
C THR A 214 1.44 5.47 6.38
N GLY A 215 1.06 5.11 5.16
CA GLY A 215 -0.22 5.42 4.53
C GLY A 215 -0.34 6.87 4.05
N GLU A 216 0.77 7.59 3.94
CA GLU A 216 0.84 8.98 3.48
C GLU A 216 1.39 9.06 2.06
N VAL A 217 1.11 10.15 1.35
CA VAL A 217 1.68 10.40 0.02
C VAL A 217 2.92 11.26 0.15
N ASN A 218 4.05 10.72 -0.31
CA ASN A 218 5.33 11.43 -0.38
C ASN A 218 5.54 11.93 -1.81
N LEU A 219 5.02 13.12 -2.09
CA LEU A 219 5.30 13.79 -3.35
C LEU A 219 6.76 14.28 -3.38
N PRO A 220 7.45 14.18 -4.52
CA PRO A 220 8.73 14.86 -4.73
C PRO A 220 8.61 16.37 -4.46
N ASP A 221 9.59 16.96 -3.78
CA ASP A 221 9.63 18.40 -3.51
C ASP A 221 9.66 19.24 -4.81
N GLU A 222 10.28 18.69 -5.85
CA GLU A 222 10.37 19.32 -7.15
C GLU A 222 9.14 18.98 -8.02
N VAL A 223 8.32 20.00 -8.29
CA VAL A 223 7.16 19.90 -9.19
C VAL A 223 7.55 19.35 -10.57
N GLY A 224 8.77 19.63 -11.04
CA GLY A 224 9.32 19.07 -12.28
C GLY A 224 9.29 17.53 -12.32
N MET A 225 9.62 16.87 -11.21
CA MET A 225 9.56 15.41 -11.11
C MET A 225 8.12 14.90 -11.08
N ILE A 226 7.21 15.62 -10.44
CA ILE A 226 5.78 15.26 -10.44
C ILE A 226 5.21 15.36 -11.87
N THR A 227 5.54 16.43 -12.59
CA THR A 227 5.07 16.63 -13.97
C THR A 227 5.66 15.62 -14.95
N SER A 228 6.88 15.13 -14.74
CA SER A 228 7.47 14.09 -15.58
C SER A 228 6.79 12.73 -15.37
N LEU A 229 6.56 12.34 -14.12
CA LEU A 229 5.78 11.14 -13.78
C LEU A 229 4.36 11.23 -14.35
N PHE A 230 3.73 12.38 -14.22
CA PHE A 230 2.42 12.63 -14.80
C PHE A 230 2.44 12.48 -16.32
N LYS A 231 3.40 13.11 -17.00
CA LYS A 231 3.55 13.04 -18.46
C LYS A 231 3.70 11.60 -18.96
N GLU A 232 4.53 10.81 -18.29
CA GLU A 232 4.73 9.39 -18.60
C GLU A 232 3.40 8.62 -18.53
N ASN A 233 2.66 8.76 -17.42
CA ASN A 233 1.38 8.08 -17.24
C ASN A 233 0.30 8.57 -18.21
N TYR A 234 0.25 9.88 -18.49
CA TYR A 234 -0.72 10.48 -19.39
C TYR A 234 -0.53 10.02 -20.84
N LEU A 235 0.72 9.99 -21.33
CA LEU A 235 1.02 9.52 -22.69
C LEU A 235 0.79 8.02 -22.86
N ASN A 236 1.07 7.22 -21.83
CA ASN A 236 0.79 5.78 -21.85
C ASN A 236 -0.73 5.50 -21.97
N LEU A 237 -1.56 6.23 -21.21
CA LEU A 237 -3.02 6.13 -21.29
C LEU A 237 -3.56 6.56 -22.67
N ASP A 238 -3.03 7.65 -23.24
CA ASP A 238 -3.41 8.12 -24.59
C ASP A 238 -3.06 7.10 -25.67
N THR A 239 -1.90 6.44 -25.54
CA THR A 239 -1.44 5.40 -26.46
C THR A 239 -2.33 4.16 -26.39
N ILE A 240 -2.70 3.71 -25.18
CA ILE A 240 -3.60 2.57 -25.01
C ILE A 240 -4.98 2.84 -25.61
N LYS A 241 -5.55 4.04 -25.40
CA LYS A 241 -6.85 4.41 -25.99
C LYS A 241 -6.82 4.41 -27.53
N LYS A 242 -5.70 4.83 -28.15
CA LYS A 242 -5.54 4.79 -29.62
C LYS A 242 -5.43 3.38 -30.19
N LEU A 243 -5.00 2.40 -29.40
CA LEU A 243 -4.89 1.00 -29.83
C LEU A 243 -6.20 0.20 -29.65
N THR A 244 -7.17 0.76 -28.92
CA THR A 244 -8.44 0.10 -28.56
C THR A 244 -9.67 0.70 -29.26
N GLN A 245 -9.49 1.73 -30.10
CA GLN A 245 -10.49 2.33 -30.99
C GLN A 245 -10.16 2.02 -32.45
#